data_AF-A0A822F785-F1
#
_entry.id   AF-A0A822F785-F1
#
_cell.length_a   1.000
_cell.length_b   1.000
_cell.length_c   1.000
_cell.angle_alpha   90.00
_cell.angle_beta   90.00
_cell.angle_gamma   90.00
#
_symmetry.space_group_name_H-M   'P 1'
#
loop_
_entity.id
_entity.type
_entity.pdbx_description
1 polymer ?
#
loop_
_entity_poly.entity_id
_entity_poly.type
_entity_poly.pdbx_seq_one_letter_code
_entity_poly.pdbx_strand_id
1 'polypeptide(L)'
;EAKSERQISISSPPFYSSPNGYKMRARLYLNGNGDAHRTHMSLFFVLMRGLNDPILKFPFNYTVTFCLYDQTPAKRHIIDSFRPDINSSSFQRPRSEMNIGSGIPKFCPFVCHIFQ
;
A
#
# COMPACT_ATOMS: atom_id res chain seq x y z
N GLU A 1 28.88 14.92 5.92
CA GLU A 1 28.18 13.91 5.10
C GLU A 1 26.96 13.41 5.87
N ALA A 2 25.75 13.71 5.42
CA ALA A 2 24.53 13.28 6.10
C ALA A 2 24.24 11.81 5.71
N LYS A 3 24.31 10.89 6.68
CA LYS A 3 23.86 9.51 6.48
C LYS A 3 22.36 9.54 6.19
N SER A 4 22.00 9.27 4.94
CA SER A 4 20.61 8.96 4.54
C SER A 4 20.08 7.89 5.49
N GLU A 5 19.16 8.26 6.38
CA GLU A 5 18.50 7.33 7.28
C GLU A 5 17.79 6.27 6.41
N ARG A 6 18.21 5.01 6.53
CA ARG A 6 17.64 3.93 5.72
C ARG A 6 16.23 3.69 6.20
N GLN A 7 15.25 4.18 5.45
CA GLN A 7 13.86 4.08 5.80
C GLN A 7 13.41 2.60 5.82
N ILE A 8 13.01 2.11 6.98
CA ILE A 8 12.63 0.71 7.19
C ILE A 8 11.16 0.53 6.80
N SER A 9 10.90 -0.43 5.91
CA SER A 9 9.54 -0.82 5.51
C SER A 9 9.26 -2.26 5.89
N ILE A 10 8.04 -2.55 6.33
CA ILE A 10 7.52 -3.89 6.56
C ILE A 10 6.66 -4.28 5.36
N SER A 11 6.75 -5.52 4.90
CA SER A 11 5.93 -5.99 3.77
C SER A 11 5.15 -7.24 4.15
N SER A 12 3.86 -7.29 3.80
CA SER A 12 3.02 -8.46 4.04
C SER A 12 3.49 -9.66 3.21
N PRO A 13 3.14 -10.89 3.59
CA PRO A 13 3.14 -12.01 2.65
C PRO A 13 2.32 -11.66 1.38
N PRO A 14 2.65 -12.26 0.22
CA PRO A 14 1.80 -12.15 -0.96
C PRO A 14 0.41 -12.70 -0.71
N PHE A 15 -0.60 -12.07 -1.29
CA PHE A 15 -1.99 -12.53 -1.32
C PHE A 15 -2.56 -12.35 -2.73
N TYR A 16 -3.72 -12.95 -2.98
CA TYR A 16 -4.33 -12.99 -4.30
C TYR A 16 -5.76 -12.44 -4.29
N SER A 17 -6.19 -11.81 -5.38
CA SER A 17 -7.58 -11.35 -5.52
C SER A 17 -8.59 -12.51 -5.68
N SER A 18 -8.13 -13.66 -6.16
CA SER A 18 -8.88 -14.92 -6.30
C SER A 18 -7.87 -16.06 -6.53
N PRO A 19 -8.26 -17.36 -6.52
CA PRO A 19 -7.34 -18.47 -6.78
C PRO A 19 -6.54 -18.32 -8.08
N ASN A 20 -7.16 -17.75 -9.12
CA ASN A 20 -6.51 -17.46 -10.41
C ASN A 20 -6.30 -15.95 -10.66
N GLY A 21 -6.27 -15.15 -9.59
CA GLY A 21 -6.29 -13.69 -9.66
C GLY A 21 -4.92 -13.02 -9.63
N TYR A 22 -4.92 -11.71 -9.46
CA TYR A 22 -3.72 -10.89 -9.34
C TYR A 22 -2.97 -11.24 -8.07
N LYS A 23 -1.64 -11.44 -8.17
CA LYS A 23 -0.75 -11.54 -7.02
C LYS A 23 -0.38 -10.14 -6.54
N MET A 24 -0.50 -9.89 -5.24
CA MET A 24 -0.29 -8.58 -4.66
C MET A 24 0.29 -8.69 -3.24
N ARG A 25 0.81 -7.58 -2.72
CA ARG A 25 1.20 -7.45 -1.31
C ARG A 25 1.02 -6.01 -0.82
N ALA A 26 0.99 -5.84 0.49
CA ALA A 26 1.04 -4.53 1.12
C ALA A 26 2.47 -4.21 1.60
N ARG A 27 2.85 -2.93 1.57
CA ARG A 27 4.07 -2.39 2.16
C ARG A 27 3.72 -1.24 3.10
N LEU A 28 4.25 -1.32 4.31
CA LEU A 28 4.00 -0.42 5.41
C LEU A 28 5.29 0.31 5.79
N TYR A 29 5.22 1.63 5.93
CA TYR A 29 6.26 2.45 6.51
C TYR A 29 5.74 3.03 7.82
N LEU A 30 6.21 2.46 8.92
CA LEU A 30 5.77 2.84 10.27
C LEU A 30 6.11 4.29 10.61
N ASN A 31 7.20 4.84 10.06
CA ASN A 31 7.63 6.22 10.27
C ASN A 31 7.39 7.12 9.04
N GLY A 32 6.45 6.73 8.19
CA GLY A 32 6.07 7.46 6.98
C GLY A 32 7.08 7.35 5.84
N ASN A 33 6.68 7.80 4.65
CA ASN A 33 7.48 7.80 3.42
C ASN A 33 7.38 9.12 2.66
N GLY A 34 8.53 9.63 2.18
CA GLY A 34 8.61 10.92 1.50
C GLY A 34 8.13 12.05 2.41
N ASP A 35 7.23 12.90 1.91
CA ASP A 35 6.67 14.05 2.64
C ASP A 35 5.83 13.67 3.87
N ALA A 36 5.53 12.37 4.06
CA ALA A 36 4.84 11.85 5.24
C ALA A 36 5.81 11.38 6.34
N HIS A 37 7.13 11.43 6.11
CA HIS A 37 8.13 10.98 7.07
C HIS A 37 7.97 11.68 8.42
N ARG A 38 8.02 10.90 9.51
CA ARG A 38 7.87 11.35 10.91
C ARG A 38 6.55 12.05 11.26
N THR A 39 5.57 12.06 10.35
CA THR A 39 4.25 12.69 10.60
C THR A 39 3.10 11.70 10.47
N HIS A 40 3.22 10.70 9.60
CA HIS A 40 2.17 9.71 9.35
C HIS A 40 2.77 8.32 9.14
N MET A 41 1.96 7.30 9.38
CA MET A 41 2.17 5.97 8.83
C MET A 41 1.73 5.95 7.36
N SER A 42 2.54 5.32 6.49
CA SER A 42 2.24 5.20 5.06
C SER A 42 1.96 3.76 4.66
N LEU A 43 0.94 3.55 3.82
CA LEU A 43 0.57 2.24 3.28
C LEU A 43 0.62 2.25 1.75
N PHE A 44 1.22 1.20 1.18
CA PHE A 44 1.36 1.02 -0.26
C PHE A 44 0.89 -0.36 -0.68
N PHE A 45 0.19 -0.39 -1.81
CA PHE A 45 -0.19 -1.58 -2.54
C PHE A 45 0.88 -1.86 -3.58
N VAL A 46 1.27 -3.12 -3.70
CA VAL A 46 2.28 -3.56 -4.65
C VAL A 46 1.70 -4.69 -5.48
N LEU A 47 1.54 -4.43 -6.78
CA LEU A 47 1.19 -5.45 -7.76
C LEU A 47 2.44 -6.30 -8.05
N MET A 48 2.29 -7.62 -7.99
CA MET A 48 3.38 -8.59 -8.16
C MET A 48 3.17 -9.44 -9.39
N ARG A 49 4.26 -9.96 -9.96
CA ARG A 49 4.18 -10.92 -11.05
C ARG A 49 3.53 -12.22 -10.58
N GLY A 50 2.43 -12.60 -11.23
CA GLY A 50 1.68 -13.82 -10.98
C GLY A 50 1.83 -14.83 -12.11
N LEU A 51 1.59 -16.11 -11.80
CA LEU A 51 1.56 -17.18 -12.83
C LEU A 51 0.45 -16.93 -13.87
N ASN A 52 -0.66 -16.33 -13.41
CA ASN A 52 -1.86 -16.12 -14.21
C ASN A 52 -1.91 -14.75 -14.91
N ASP A 53 -0.85 -13.94 -14.85
CA ASP A 53 -0.79 -12.64 -15.54
C ASP A 53 -1.15 -12.69 -17.05
N PRO A 54 -0.84 -13.75 -17.82
CA PRO A 54 -1.24 -13.81 -19.23
C PRO A 54 -2.76 -13.80 -19.49
N ILE A 55 -3.58 -14.23 -18.52
CA ILE A 55 -5.05 -14.33 -18.67
C ILE A 55 -5.79 -13.19 -17.97
N LEU A 56 -5.08 -12.35 -17.21
CA LEU A 56 -5.65 -11.24 -16.46
C LEU A 56 -5.69 -9.96 -17.30
N LYS A 57 -6.62 -9.06 -16.96
CA LYS A 57 -6.77 -7.76 -17.63
C LYS A 57 -5.77 -6.76 -17.06
N PHE A 58 -5.08 -6.02 -17.92
CA PHE A 58 -4.22 -4.92 -17.51
C PHE A 58 -4.56 -3.64 -18.30
N PRO A 59 -4.34 -2.45 -17.71
CA PRO A 59 -3.82 -2.21 -16.36
C PRO A 59 -4.80 -2.60 -15.25
N PHE A 60 -4.28 -2.89 -14.05
CA PHE A 60 -5.09 -3.15 -12.86
C PHE A 60 -5.92 -1.91 -12.52
N ASN A 61 -7.24 -2.04 -12.49
CA ASN A 61 -8.18 -0.91 -12.35
C ASN A 61 -9.30 -1.21 -11.32
N TYR A 62 -8.96 -1.93 -10.26
CA TYR A 62 -9.87 -2.18 -9.15
C TYR A 62 -9.54 -1.25 -7.99
N THR A 63 -10.55 -0.67 -7.33
CA THR A 63 -10.36 0.17 -6.14
C THR A 63 -9.61 -0.61 -5.06
N VAL A 64 -8.60 0.01 -4.49
CA VAL A 64 -7.83 -0.55 -3.37
C VAL A 64 -8.22 0.19 -2.11
N THR A 65 -8.68 -0.56 -1.11
CA THR A 65 -9.05 -0.02 0.21
C THR A 65 -8.10 -0.57 1.27
N PHE A 66 -7.49 0.33 2.03
CA PHE A 66 -6.75 -0.01 3.24
C PHE A 66 -7.64 0.19 4.47
N CYS A 67 -7.50 -0.71 5.43
CA CYS A 67 -8.17 -0.60 6.72
C CYS A 67 -7.14 -0.86 7.82
N LEU A 68 -6.99 0.09 8.74
CA LEU A 68 -6.32 -0.10 10.02
C LEU A 68 -7.37 -0.35 11.09
N TYR A 69 -7.41 -1.60 11.55
CA TYR A 69 -8.37 -2.04 12.55
C TYR A 69 -7.99 -1.55 13.94
N ASP A 70 -8.76 -0.60 14.46
CA ASP A 70 -8.88 -0.34 15.90
C ASP A 70 -9.33 -1.60 16.66
N GLN A 71 -8.48 -2.08 17.57
CA GLN A 71 -8.70 -3.28 18.37
C GLN A 71 -9.43 -3.00 19.70
N THR A 72 -9.76 -1.74 19.99
CA THR A 72 -10.56 -1.37 21.16
C THR A 72 -12.05 -1.67 20.92
N PRO A 73 -12.89 -1.67 21.98
CA PRO A 73 -14.35 -1.76 21.83
C PRO A 73 -14.97 -0.64 20.99
N ALA A 74 -14.27 0.50 20.84
CA ALA A 74 -14.77 1.65 20.08
C ALA A 74 -14.80 1.38 18.56
N LYS A 75 -14.00 0.43 18.06
CA LYS A 75 -13.98 0.00 16.64
C LYS A 75 -13.83 1.17 15.64
N ARG A 76 -13.08 2.21 16.01
CA ARG A 76 -12.84 3.40 15.17
C ARG A 76 -11.73 3.12 14.16
N HIS A 77 -12.03 2.24 13.21
CA HIS A 77 -11.09 1.86 12.16
C HIS A 77 -10.75 3.06 11.25
N ILE A 78 -9.49 3.17 10.83
CA ILE A 78 -9.10 4.13 9.80
C ILE A 78 -9.19 3.42 8.46
N ILE A 79 -10.05 3.93 7.58
CA ILE A 79 -10.32 3.35 6.26
C ILE A 79 -10.06 4.43 5.23
N ASP A 80 -9.24 4.11 4.24
CA ASP A 80 -9.01 4.98 3.10
C ASP A 80 -8.81 4.15 1.84
N SER A 81 -9.18 4.70 0.69
CA SER A 81 -9.17 3.99 -0.59
C SER A 81 -8.68 4.88 -1.70
N PHE A 82 -8.06 4.26 -2.70
CA PHE A 82 -7.68 4.96 -3.91
C PHE A 82 -8.08 4.14 -5.14
N ARG A 83 -8.35 4.86 -6.23
CA ARG A 83 -8.52 4.26 -7.56
C ARG A 83 -7.15 4.24 -8.25
N PRO A 84 -6.71 3.08 -8.76
CA PRO A 84 -5.47 2.99 -9.54
C PRO A 84 -5.45 3.98 -10.71
N ASP A 85 -4.34 4.70 -10.88
CA ASP A 85 -4.08 5.47 -12.09
C ASP A 85 -3.63 4.53 -13.21
N ILE A 86 -4.48 4.34 -14.23
CA ILE A 86 -4.22 3.43 -15.34
C ILE A 86 -3.02 3.82 -16.21
N ASN A 87 -2.53 5.06 -16.10
CA ASN A 87 -1.33 5.51 -16.81
C ASN A 87 -0.04 5.25 -16.01
N SER A 88 -0.16 4.96 -14.71
CA SER A 88 0.98 4.68 -13.85
C SER A 88 1.57 3.30 -14.12
N SER A 89 2.90 3.22 -14.13
CA SER A 89 3.65 1.96 -14.25
C SER A 89 3.36 1.00 -13.09
N SER A 90 2.92 1.50 -11.94
CA SER A 90 2.59 0.69 -10.75
C SER A 90 1.47 -0.33 -11.00
N PHE A 91 0.58 -0.05 -11.96
CA PHE A 91 -0.61 -0.88 -12.24
C PHE A 91 -0.58 -1.56 -13.61
N GLN A 92 0.50 -1.39 -14.37
CA GLN A 92 0.72 -2.14 -15.60
C GLN A 92 1.04 -3.60 -15.31
N ARG A 93 0.96 -4.44 -16.34
CA ARG A 93 1.38 -5.85 -16.25
C ARG A 93 2.84 -5.93 -15.73
N PRO A 94 3.10 -6.63 -14.61
CA PRO A 94 4.45 -6.73 -14.06
C PRO A 94 5.46 -7.31 -15.05
N ARG A 95 6.60 -6.63 -15.20
CA ARG A 95 7.75 -7.09 -15.98
C ARG A 95 8.87 -7.66 -15.10
N SER A 96 8.91 -7.25 -13.84
CA SER A 96 9.76 -7.73 -12.75
C SER A 96 8.94 -8.46 -11.70
N GLU A 97 9.58 -9.02 -10.66
CA GLU A 97 8.90 -9.68 -9.53
C GLU A 97 7.80 -8.81 -8.89
N MET A 98 8.02 -7.51 -8.84
CA MET A 98 7.07 -6.53 -8.33
C MET A 98 7.18 -5.20 -9.08
N ASN A 99 6.04 -4.52 -9.19
CA ASN A 99 5.98 -3.12 -9.64
C ASN A 99 6.39 -2.17 -8.50
N ILE A 100 6.50 -0.88 -8.81
CA ILE A 100 6.64 0.17 -7.81
C ILE A 100 5.34 0.23 -6.98
N GLY A 101 5.47 0.37 -5.66
CA GLY A 101 4.32 0.47 -4.78
C GLY A 101 3.57 1.79 -4.96
N SER A 102 2.25 1.74 -4.94
CA SER A 102 1.37 2.91 -4.98
C SER A 102 0.36 2.83 -3.84
N GLY A 103 0.04 3.95 -3.20
CA GLY A 103 -0.88 3.95 -2.07
C GLY A 103 -1.03 5.32 -1.45
N ILE A 104 -1.10 5.35 -0.12
CA ILE A 104 -1.53 6.51 0.65
C ILE A 104 -0.38 6.90 1.60
N PRO A 105 0.45 7.89 1.21
CA PRO A 105 1.58 8.33 2.04
C PRO A 105 1.14 8.84 3.41
N LYS A 106 0.03 9.59 3.48
CA LYS A 106 -0.50 10.17 4.72
C LYS A 106 -1.72 9.39 5.23
N PHE A 107 -1.53 8.09 5.48
CA PHE A 107 -2.66 7.20 5.79
C PHE A 107 -3.14 7.33 7.25
N CYS A 108 -2.24 7.34 8.24
CA CYS A 108 -2.60 7.52 9.65
C CYS A 108 -1.66 8.52 10.31
N PRO A 109 -2.14 9.68 10.80
CA PRO A 109 -1.29 10.68 11.45
C PRO A 109 -0.78 10.18 12.80
N PHE A 110 0.46 10.52 13.17
CA PHE A 110 1.00 10.23 14.51
C PHE A 110 0.48 11.18 15.58
N VAL A 111 0.05 12.37 15.16
CA VAL A 111 -0.55 13.33 16.08
C VAL A 111 -1.97 12.87 16.39
N CYS A 112 -2.11 12.21 17.53
CA CYS A 112 -3.39 12.04 18.18
C CYS A 112 -3.94 13.45 18.47
N HIS A 113 -5.19 13.74 18.11
CA HIS A 113 -5.91 14.87 18.73
C HIS A 113 -6.04 14.54 20.22
N ILE A 114 -5.01 14.87 20.99
CA ILE A 114 -5.06 14.97 22.44
C ILE A 114 -5.84 16.26 22.70
N PHE A 115 -7.10 16.10 23.10
CA PHE A 115 -8.14 17.11 23.38
C PHE A 115 -8.75 17.82 22.16
N GLN A 116 -9.97 17.40 21.84
CA GLN A 116 -11.13 18.30 21.82
C GLN A 116 -12.36 17.55 22.36
#